data_AF-A0A9C9Y4Q1-F1
#
_entry.id   AF-A0A9C9Y4Q1-F1
#
_cell.length_a   1.000
_cell.length_b   1.000
_cell.length_c   1.000
_cell.angle_alpha   90.00
_cell.angle_beta   90.00
_cell.angle_gamma   90.00
#
_symmetry.space_group_name_H-M   'P 1'
#
loop_
_entity.id
_entity.type
_entity.pdbx_description
1 polymer ?
#
loop_
_entity_poly.entity_id
_entity_poly.type
_entity_poly.pdbx_seq_one_letter_code
_entity_poly.pdbx_strand_id
1 'polypeptide(L)'
;YLEKYPKSESKEELNDLLVSSYVTSNDYKGALKLLKKKNDKKSKEILQKVAFYRAIQLFKEGDYIEAIPLFELAITENHDPKFTARAIYWKAESEYNLNKFEQAKKDFLSFLNSDTAKETEEYKDSFYAIAYTYLKLKDYEKAKEYFNKYIQSNPTDKNNLNDAYLRLGDSYFITRDYWKAMDAYNKAIQNGAKNLDYAHFQKAISYGFVGKNGKKITDLEAFLQQHKHSKLRDEAYFNLGNAYKKAKQYDKALASYQKIVDFHKKSKLVPKALLKQGLIYFNNGQPEEALAKYKKLVNAYPNTPEARQAVNNAKQIYINLGRVDEYADWVQNIDFVDVSDAELDNTMYEAAEIQYQQNNTKKAIQNFKKYLNRFPNGLHALQAHFYLAEMFYSQNKLQLAKPHYEYIIAQESNEYTEQALTRLSQILLKDKKWNEAIPVLKRLEEEGKSDQNILYAQSNLMKGYYELENYPKAVAYAEKILQNPSIDDQVKTDAQIIIARSAIKTEDFDKARAAYQKVAQTATGRLKAEAIYYDAYFKNLDGDYKNSNKKVQELASKYSNYQVWSVKGLVVMGKNFYGLDDPYQATVVLESVIKNIGNKPEHKEAAAEAKKILKQIKKEQAKTNASVVPD
;
A
#
# COMPACT_ATOMS: atom_id res chain seq x y z
N TYR A 1 84.77 38.87 20.04
CA TYR A 1 85.27 40.27 20.10
C TYR A 1 84.18 41.24 20.54
N LEU A 2 83.08 41.37 19.80
CA LEU A 2 81.97 42.29 20.11
C LEU A 2 81.35 42.10 21.51
N GLU A 3 81.28 40.87 22.02
CA GLU A 3 80.81 40.58 23.38
C GLU A 3 81.75 41.09 24.48
N LYS A 4 83.06 41.08 24.21
CA LYS A 4 84.11 41.48 25.16
C LYS A 4 84.38 42.99 25.12
N TYR A 5 84.10 43.65 23.99
CA TYR A 5 84.34 45.09 23.77
C TYR A 5 83.09 45.80 23.19
N PRO A 6 82.00 45.92 23.97
CA PRO A 6 80.69 46.38 23.48
C PRO A 6 80.62 47.87 23.11
N LYS A 7 81.65 48.66 23.43
CA LYS A 7 81.79 50.10 23.11
C LYS A 7 82.95 50.39 22.13
N SER A 8 83.51 49.37 21.48
CA SER A 8 84.58 49.54 20.48
C SER A 8 84.13 50.46 19.33
N GLU A 9 85.01 51.33 18.85
CA GLU A 9 84.77 52.18 17.68
C GLU A 9 84.54 51.35 16.40
N SER A 10 85.16 50.16 16.31
CA SER A 10 84.98 49.21 15.20
C SER A 10 83.69 48.39 15.27
N LYS A 11 82.79 48.68 16.22
CA LYS A 11 81.57 47.89 16.45
C LYS A 11 80.63 47.89 15.25
N GLU A 12 80.44 49.02 14.59
CA GLU A 12 79.51 49.11 13.45
C GLU A 12 80.04 48.32 12.25
N GLU A 13 81.31 48.49 11.92
CA GLU A 13 82.02 47.78 10.85
C GLU A 13 82.05 46.26 11.07
N LEU A 14 82.35 45.81 12.30
CA LEU A 14 82.31 44.38 12.65
C LEU A 14 80.89 43.82 12.58
N ASN A 15 79.85 44.60 12.90
CA ASN A 15 78.47 44.17 12.72
C ASN A 15 78.09 44.09 11.23
N ASP A 16 78.60 44.99 10.38
CA ASP A 16 78.37 44.93 8.92
C ASP A 16 79.05 43.70 8.28
N LEU A 17 80.29 43.41 8.66
CA LEU A 17 80.99 42.20 8.22
C LEU A 17 80.27 40.92 8.68
N LEU A 18 79.74 40.92 9.90
CA LEU A 18 79.01 39.79 10.47
C LEU A 18 77.64 39.59 9.80
N VAL A 19 76.92 40.67 9.50
CA VAL A 19 75.68 40.62 8.69
C VAL A 19 75.98 40.05 7.30
N SER A 20 77.02 40.54 6.62
CA SER A 20 77.45 40.02 5.32
C SER A 20 77.79 38.53 5.39
N SER A 21 78.54 38.11 6.41
CA SER A 21 78.89 36.69 6.64
C SER A 21 77.64 35.82 6.81
N TYR A 22 76.67 36.25 7.64
CA TYR A 22 75.44 35.50 7.88
C TYR A 22 74.55 35.41 6.66
N VAL A 23 74.47 36.48 5.86
CA VAL A 23 73.73 36.47 4.59
C VAL A 23 74.38 35.51 3.59
N THR A 24 75.71 35.49 3.49
CA THR A 24 76.45 34.58 2.62
C THR A 24 76.38 33.12 3.08
N SER A 25 76.32 32.86 4.39
CA SER A 25 76.23 31.51 4.96
C SER A 25 74.79 30.98 5.08
N ASN A 26 73.78 31.74 4.59
CA ASN A 26 72.35 31.46 4.76
C ASN A 26 71.89 31.32 6.23
N ASP A 27 72.62 31.90 7.20
CA ASP A 27 72.19 32.00 8.59
C ASP A 27 71.35 33.27 8.79
N TYR A 28 70.13 33.24 8.26
CA TYR A 28 69.24 34.39 8.32
C TYR A 28 68.76 34.70 9.74
N LYS A 29 68.79 33.74 10.68
CA LYS A 29 68.38 33.95 12.07
C LYS A 29 69.40 34.82 12.81
N GLY A 30 70.70 34.56 12.62
CA GLY A 30 71.78 35.41 13.12
C GLY A 30 71.72 36.82 12.54
N ALA A 31 71.55 36.93 11.21
CA ALA A 31 71.44 38.21 10.51
C ALA A 31 70.24 39.06 11.01
N LEU A 32 69.05 38.47 11.19
CA LEU A 32 67.86 39.17 11.68
C LEU A 32 68.08 39.84 13.05
N LYS A 33 68.79 39.17 13.96
CA LYS A 33 69.03 39.68 15.32
C LYS A 33 69.90 40.95 15.33
N LEU A 34 70.84 41.05 14.37
CA LEU A 34 71.73 42.20 14.23
C LEU A 34 71.07 43.34 13.47
N LEU A 35 70.36 43.02 12.38
CA LEU A 35 69.74 44.01 11.50
C LEU A 35 68.57 44.75 12.15
N LYS A 36 67.77 44.09 13.01
CA LYS A 36 66.66 44.73 13.75
C LYS A 36 67.09 45.88 14.67
N LYS A 37 68.38 46.00 14.98
CA LYS A 37 68.93 47.05 15.86
C LYS A 37 69.48 48.26 15.09
N LYS A 38 69.51 48.20 13.76
CA LYS A 38 70.05 49.25 12.89
C LYS A 38 68.91 49.99 12.19
N ASN A 39 69.04 51.32 12.07
CA ASN A 39 67.99 52.18 11.52
C ASN A 39 68.38 52.86 10.19
N ASP A 40 69.58 52.63 9.67
CA ASP A 40 70.01 53.19 8.40
C ASP A 40 69.33 52.49 7.20
N LYS A 41 69.22 53.21 6.07
CA LYS A 41 68.52 52.75 4.87
C LYS A 41 69.08 51.44 4.32
N LYS A 42 70.40 51.28 4.31
CA LYS A 42 71.09 50.09 3.77
C LYS A 42 70.80 48.86 4.63
N SER A 43 70.83 49.00 5.95
CA SER A 43 70.47 47.91 6.86
C SER A 43 69.01 47.49 6.72
N LYS A 44 68.08 48.42 6.50
CA LYS A 44 66.66 48.09 6.28
C LYS A 44 66.39 47.38 4.96
N GLU A 45 67.07 47.79 3.89
CA GLU A 45 67.07 47.08 2.60
C GLU A 45 67.56 45.62 2.74
N ILE A 46 68.63 45.39 3.52
CA ILE A 46 69.13 44.05 3.81
C ILE A 46 68.16 43.30 4.73
N LEU A 47 67.57 43.96 5.73
CA LEU A 47 66.60 43.39 6.66
C LEU A 47 65.40 42.80 5.92
N GLN A 48 64.86 43.51 4.93
CA GLN A 48 63.77 43.03 4.10
C GLN A 48 64.11 41.69 3.42
N LYS A 49 65.29 41.61 2.78
CA LYS A 49 65.75 40.41 2.08
C LYS A 49 65.99 39.25 3.04
N VAL A 50 66.64 39.51 4.18
CA VAL A 50 66.91 38.50 5.20
C VAL A 50 65.61 37.98 5.83
N ALA A 51 64.65 38.86 6.12
CA ALA A 51 63.34 38.46 6.63
C ALA A 51 62.61 37.56 5.64
N PHE A 52 62.59 37.94 4.36
CA PHE A 52 62.00 37.12 3.29
C PHE A 52 62.66 35.74 3.20
N TYR A 53 63.98 35.65 3.09
CA TYR A 53 64.65 34.35 2.93
C TYR A 53 64.52 33.47 4.18
N ARG A 54 64.54 34.03 5.39
CA ARG A 54 64.24 33.27 6.60
C ARG A 54 62.80 32.73 6.58
N ALA A 55 61.84 33.54 6.16
CA ALA A 55 60.44 33.14 6.05
C ALA A 55 60.27 32.01 5.02
N ILE A 56 60.96 32.06 3.88
CA ILE A 56 60.99 30.97 2.88
C ILE A 56 61.59 29.69 3.47
N GLN A 57 62.65 29.80 4.29
CA GLN A 57 63.21 28.63 4.95
C GLN A 57 62.18 27.96 5.88
N LEU A 58 61.53 28.75 6.75
CA LEU A 58 60.47 28.26 7.63
C LEU A 58 59.30 27.68 6.84
N PHE A 59 58.89 28.31 5.74
CA PHE A 59 57.85 27.80 4.85
C PHE A 59 58.21 26.40 4.30
N LYS A 60 59.46 26.21 3.86
CA LYS A 60 59.95 24.90 3.37
C LYS A 60 60.05 23.85 4.47
N GLU A 61 60.28 24.28 5.71
CA GLU A 61 60.26 23.44 6.92
C GLU A 61 58.82 23.09 7.37
N GLY A 62 57.80 23.77 6.81
CA GLY A 62 56.39 23.60 7.18
C GLY A 62 55.93 24.49 8.35
N ASP A 63 56.81 25.36 8.85
CA ASP A 63 56.57 26.24 9.99
C ASP A 63 55.87 27.54 9.57
N TYR A 64 54.67 27.39 8.98
CA TYR A 64 53.90 28.50 8.43
C TYR A 64 53.54 29.59 9.45
N ILE A 65 53.34 29.21 10.72
CA ILE A 65 53.00 30.13 11.81
C ILE A 65 54.15 31.12 12.05
N GLU A 66 55.39 30.62 12.06
CA GLU A 66 56.60 31.43 12.28
C GLU A 66 57.06 32.15 11.01
N ALA A 67 56.71 31.62 9.83
CA ALA A 67 57.02 32.25 8.55
C ALA A 67 56.23 33.55 8.31
N ILE A 68 54.92 33.56 8.64
CA ILE A 68 54.02 34.71 8.43
C ILE A 68 54.55 36.03 9.00
N PRO A 69 54.94 36.14 10.29
CA PRO A 69 55.41 37.43 10.84
C PRO A 69 56.70 37.92 10.18
N LEU A 70 57.52 37.02 9.63
CA LEU A 70 58.72 37.39 8.88
C LEU A 70 58.40 37.84 7.45
N PHE A 71 57.38 37.25 6.80
CA PHE A 71 56.84 37.81 5.56
C PHE A 71 56.21 39.19 5.80
N GLU A 72 55.43 39.37 6.87
CA GLU A 72 54.86 40.68 7.26
C GLU A 72 55.94 41.73 7.53
N LEU A 73 57.07 41.34 8.14
CA LEU A 73 58.22 42.21 8.30
C LEU A 73 58.80 42.62 6.93
N ALA A 74 59.02 41.67 6.02
CA ALA A 74 59.51 41.96 4.67
C ALA A 74 58.54 42.84 3.85
N ILE A 75 57.23 42.71 4.07
CA ILE A 75 56.21 43.57 3.46
C ILE A 75 56.28 44.99 4.03
N THR A 76 56.50 45.12 5.34
CA THR A 76 56.50 46.41 6.05
C THR A 76 57.73 47.26 5.74
N GLU A 77 58.92 46.65 5.60
CA GLU A 77 60.15 47.38 5.24
C GLU A 77 60.07 48.01 3.83
N ASN A 78 59.42 47.32 2.89
CA ASN A 78 59.03 47.83 1.56
C ASN A 78 60.11 48.63 0.78
N HIS A 79 61.36 48.17 0.79
CA HIS A 79 62.44 48.87 0.10
C HIS A 79 62.66 48.38 -1.34
N ASP A 80 62.53 47.08 -1.57
CA ASP A 80 62.55 46.44 -2.87
C ASP A 80 61.14 45.90 -3.19
N PRO A 81 60.41 46.54 -4.12
CA PRO A 81 59.05 46.14 -4.49
C PRO A 81 58.91 44.68 -4.97
N LYS A 82 59.99 44.07 -5.49
CA LYS A 82 59.98 42.66 -5.88
C LYS A 82 59.92 41.75 -4.66
N PHE A 83 60.71 42.04 -3.62
CA PHE A 83 60.65 41.28 -2.36
C PHE A 83 59.35 41.51 -1.61
N THR A 84 58.79 42.72 -1.65
CA THR A 84 57.46 43.00 -1.10
C THR A 84 56.40 42.11 -1.76
N ALA A 85 56.33 42.11 -3.10
CA ALA A 85 55.34 41.30 -3.83
C ALA A 85 55.50 39.79 -3.53
N ARG A 86 56.74 39.28 -3.59
CA ARG A 86 57.01 37.87 -3.26
C ARG A 86 56.64 37.52 -1.83
N ALA A 87 56.90 38.40 -0.86
CA ALA A 87 56.53 38.18 0.53
C ALA A 87 55.00 38.10 0.71
N ILE A 88 54.21 38.91 0.00
CA ILE A 88 52.74 38.83 0.01
C ILE A 88 52.28 37.46 -0.52
N TYR A 89 52.84 37.00 -1.64
CA TYR A 89 52.49 35.68 -2.20
C TYR A 89 52.78 34.54 -1.23
N TRP A 90 53.99 34.48 -0.67
CA TRP A 90 54.39 33.39 0.22
C TRP A 90 53.72 33.46 1.61
N LYS A 91 53.33 34.66 2.05
CA LYS A 91 52.42 34.82 3.20
C LYS A 91 51.07 34.19 2.92
N ALA A 92 50.47 34.48 1.76
CA ALA A 92 49.18 33.91 1.35
C ALA A 92 49.25 32.38 1.21
N GLU A 93 50.35 31.83 0.68
CA GLU A 93 50.61 30.37 0.67
C GLU A 93 50.68 29.81 2.09
N SER A 94 51.35 30.49 3.02
CA SER A 94 51.43 30.08 4.43
C SER A 94 50.04 30.06 5.08
N GLU A 95 49.23 31.09 4.81
CA GLU A 95 47.84 31.17 5.27
C GLU A 95 46.97 30.06 4.69
N TYR A 96 47.13 29.74 3.39
CA TYR A 96 46.44 28.63 2.74
C TYR A 96 46.74 27.30 3.42
N ASN A 97 48.01 27.01 3.70
CA ASN A 97 48.43 25.78 4.38
C ASN A 97 47.92 25.70 5.83
N LEU A 98 47.64 26.84 6.47
CA LEU A 98 46.98 26.93 7.77
C LEU A 98 45.44 26.89 7.68
N ASN A 99 44.87 26.58 6.52
CA ASN A 99 43.43 26.61 6.22
C ASN A 99 42.76 27.98 6.43
N LYS A 100 43.53 29.08 6.44
CA LYS A 100 43.05 30.46 6.52
C LYS A 100 42.69 30.98 5.12
N PHE A 101 41.76 30.29 4.46
CA PHE A 101 41.49 30.49 3.03
C PHE A 101 40.96 31.89 2.67
N GLU A 102 40.22 32.54 3.57
CA GLU A 102 39.74 33.91 3.36
C GLU A 102 40.87 34.94 3.38
N GLN A 103 41.82 34.79 4.31
CA GLN A 103 43.02 35.63 4.39
C GLN A 103 43.94 35.37 3.18
N ALA A 104 44.20 34.09 2.88
CA ALA A 104 44.99 33.69 1.73
C ALA A 104 44.41 34.28 0.43
N LYS A 105 43.09 34.23 0.23
CA LYS A 105 42.42 34.85 -0.92
C LYS A 105 42.72 36.35 -0.99
N LYS A 106 42.54 37.07 0.12
CA LYS A 106 42.79 38.52 0.17
C LYS A 106 44.22 38.84 -0.22
N ASP A 107 45.19 38.14 0.36
CA ASP A 107 46.60 38.42 0.17
C ASP A 107 47.09 37.97 -1.22
N PHE A 108 46.60 36.84 -1.77
CA PHE A 108 46.87 36.47 -3.15
C PHE A 108 46.32 37.47 -4.18
N LEU A 109 45.10 37.98 -3.96
CA LEU A 109 44.54 39.02 -4.84
C LEU A 109 45.30 40.34 -4.70
N SER A 110 45.77 40.67 -3.49
CA SER A 110 46.65 41.82 -3.26
C SER A 110 47.98 41.68 -4.01
N PHE A 111 48.57 40.48 -4.00
CA PHE A 111 49.76 40.18 -4.80
C PHE A 111 49.49 40.42 -6.29
N LEU A 112 48.41 39.85 -6.84
CA LEU A 112 48.09 39.94 -8.26
C LEU A 112 47.83 41.38 -8.73
N ASN A 113 47.32 42.24 -7.85
CA ASN A 113 47.06 43.65 -8.12
C ASN A 113 48.32 44.53 -8.03
N SER A 114 49.46 44.01 -7.58
CA SER A 114 50.70 44.80 -7.54
C SER A 114 51.37 44.90 -8.91
N ASP A 115 51.91 46.07 -9.25
CA ASP A 115 52.54 46.32 -10.56
C ASP A 115 53.74 45.40 -10.80
N THR A 116 54.48 45.08 -9.72
CA THR A 116 55.68 44.22 -9.79
C THR A 116 55.38 42.73 -9.78
N ALA A 117 54.11 42.30 -9.58
CA ALA A 117 53.75 40.88 -9.57
C ALA A 117 54.22 40.19 -10.85
N LYS A 118 54.02 40.81 -12.02
CA LYS A 118 54.36 40.27 -13.35
C LYS A 118 55.85 40.01 -13.55
N GLU A 119 56.71 40.62 -12.74
CA GLU A 119 58.17 40.50 -12.78
C GLU A 119 58.71 39.41 -11.84
N THR A 120 57.82 38.77 -11.07
CA THR A 120 58.17 37.69 -10.13
C THR A 120 58.01 36.31 -10.77
N GLU A 121 58.72 35.33 -10.23
CA GLU A 121 58.62 33.93 -10.68
C GLU A 121 57.25 33.34 -10.30
N GLU A 122 56.69 33.83 -9.20
CA GLU A 122 55.43 33.40 -8.60
C GLU A 122 54.19 33.89 -9.37
N TYR A 123 54.32 34.82 -10.34
CA TYR A 123 53.19 35.43 -11.03
C TYR A 123 52.26 34.40 -11.67
N LYS A 124 52.81 33.48 -12.47
CA LYS A 124 52.01 32.47 -13.18
C LYS A 124 51.43 31.46 -12.21
N ASP A 125 52.23 30.99 -11.25
CA ASP A 125 51.80 30.00 -10.25
C ASP A 125 50.75 30.58 -9.29
N SER A 126 50.70 31.90 -9.11
CA SER A 126 49.64 32.54 -8.32
C SER A 126 48.23 32.28 -8.86
N PHE A 127 48.05 32.12 -10.18
CA PHE A 127 46.74 31.75 -10.73
C PHE A 127 46.29 30.38 -10.24
N TYR A 128 47.20 29.41 -10.13
CA TYR A 128 46.91 28.08 -9.60
C TYR A 128 46.58 28.13 -8.10
N ALA A 129 47.37 28.87 -7.31
CA ALA A 129 47.14 29.05 -5.88
C ALA A 129 45.81 29.75 -5.57
N ILE A 130 45.48 30.81 -6.31
CA ILE A 130 44.20 31.52 -6.21
C ILE A 130 43.04 30.58 -6.57
N ALA A 131 43.18 29.82 -7.66
CA ALA A 131 42.15 28.87 -8.09
C ALA A 131 41.87 27.81 -7.01
N TYR A 132 42.93 27.27 -6.39
CA TYR A 132 42.82 26.33 -5.28
C TYR A 132 42.20 26.96 -4.03
N THR A 133 42.51 28.22 -3.75
CA THR A 133 41.91 28.97 -2.65
C THR A 133 40.40 29.11 -2.86
N TYR A 134 39.97 29.52 -4.05
CA TYR A 134 38.55 29.57 -4.40
C TYR A 134 37.87 28.20 -4.38
N LEU A 135 38.56 27.15 -4.82
CA LEU A 135 38.05 25.77 -4.74
C LEU A 135 37.79 25.34 -3.28
N LYS A 136 38.69 25.69 -2.35
CA LYS A 136 38.49 25.43 -0.90
C LYS A 136 37.35 26.26 -0.31
N LEU A 137 37.17 27.48 -0.79
CA LEU A 137 36.04 28.35 -0.47
C LEU A 137 34.74 27.94 -1.18
N LYS A 138 34.77 26.92 -2.03
CA LYS A 138 33.63 26.42 -2.83
C LYS A 138 33.07 27.44 -3.83
N ASP A 139 33.86 28.44 -4.20
CA ASP A 139 33.55 29.37 -5.30
C ASP A 139 34.09 28.77 -6.60
N TYR A 140 33.31 27.86 -7.18
CA TYR A 140 33.72 27.12 -8.38
C TYR A 140 33.73 28.00 -9.63
N GLU A 141 32.98 29.11 -9.65
CA GLU A 141 32.95 30.09 -10.73
C GLU A 141 34.26 30.88 -10.81
N LYS A 142 34.83 31.26 -9.67
CA LYS A 142 36.16 31.87 -9.63
C LYS A 142 37.27 30.85 -9.76
N ALA A 143 37.13 29.65 -9.19
CA ALA A 143 38.11 28.60 -9.38
C ALA A 143 38.34 28.27 -10.86
N LYS A 144 37.26 28.10 -11.65
CA LYS A 144 37.39 27.85 -13.11
C LYS A 144 38.04 29.01 -13.86
N GLU A 145 37.77 30.27 -13.47
CA GLU A 145 38.38 31.45 -14.08
C GLU A 145 39.90 31.41 -13.90
N TYR A 146 40.36 31.18 -12.68
CA TYR A 146 41.78 31.19 -12.34
C TYR A 146 42.53 29.94 -12.81
N PHE A 147 41.91 28.75 -12.80
CA PHE A 147 42.52 27.57 -13.44
C PHE A 147 42.69 27.77 -14.96
N ASN A 148 41.73 28.41 -15.64
CA ASN A 148 41.88 28.75 -17.06
C ASN A 148 43.02 29.76 -17.28
N LYS A 149 43.14 30.80 -16.44
CA LYS A 149 44.27 31.75 -16.50
C LYS A 149 45.60 31.04 -16.32
N TYR A 150 45.69 30.12 -15.37
CA TYR A 150 46.89 29.30 -15.16
C TYR A 150 47.24 28.50 -16.41
N ILE A 151 46.29 27.75 -16.97
CA ILE A 151 46.49 26.95 -18.20
C ILE A 151 46.93 27.83 -19.38
N GLN A 152 46.28 28.98 -19.58
CA GLN A 152 46.60 29.92 -20.67
C GLN A 152 47.99 30.57 -20.53
N SER A 153 48.54 30.61 -19.31
CA SER A 153 49.89 31.12 -19.06
C SER A 153 51.01 30.18 -19.55
N ASN A 154 50.64 28.99 -20.05
CA ASN A 154 51.52 27.91 -20.49
C ASN A 154 52.57 27.56 -19.43
N PRO A 155 52.14 27.02 -18.27
CA PRO A 155 53.05 26.68 -17.19
C PRO A 155 53.95 25.53 -17.61
N THR A 156 55.21 25.58 -17.15
CA THR A 156 56.23 24.56 -17.47
C THR A 156 56.09 23.32 -16.58
N ASP A 157 55.51 23.45 -15.39
CA ASP A 157 55.21 22.32 -14.51
C ASP A 157 54.03 21.50 -15.05
N LYS A 158 54.36 20.38 -15.68
CA LYS A 158 53.37 19.44 -16.23
C LYS A 158 52.48 18.80 -15.16
N ASN A 159 52.95 18.63 -13.92
CA ASN A 159 52.13 18.07 -12.85
C ASN A 159 51.03 19.05 -12.47
N ASN A 160 51.38 20.32 -12.23
CA ASN A 160 50.42 21.37 -11.89
C ASN A 160 49.49 21.66 -13.06
N LEU A 161 49.98 21.65 -14.30
CA LEU A 161 49.14 21.78 -15.49
C LEU A 161 48.07 20.68 -15.56
N ASN A 162 48.48 19.42 -15.35
CA ASN A 162 47.59 18.28 -15.39
C ASN A 162 46.57 18.29 -14.25
N ASP A 163 47.00 18.65 -13.04
CA ASP A 163 46.08 18.82 -11.92
C ASP A 163 45.11 20.00 -12.14
N ALA A 164 45.59 21.13 -12.69
CA ALA A 164 44.74 22.26 -13.05
C ALA A 164 43.63 21.86 -14.04
N TYR A 165 43.93 21.02 -15.03
CA TYR A 165 42.90 20.45 -15.91
C TYR A 165 41.90 19.58 -15.15
N LEU A 166 42.34 18.75 -14.19
CA LEU A 166 41.43 17.95 -13.37
C LEU A 166 40.51 18.84 -12.52
N ARG A 167 41.06 19.83 -11.83
CA ARG A 167 40.30 20.74 -10.96
C ARG A 167 39.41 21.70 -11.74
N LEU A 168 39.82 22.09 -12.94
CA LEU A 168 38.96 22.80 -13.88
C LEU A 168 37.78 21.92 -14.30
N GLY A 169 38.04 20.64 -14.60
CA GLY A 169 36.99 19.64 -14.84
C GLY A 169 36.03 19.51 -13.67
N ASP A 170 36.55 19.40 -12.45
CA ASP A 170 35.76 19.31 -11.22
C ASP A 170 34.89 20.55 -11.03
N SER A 171 35.46 21.73 -11.27
CA SER A 171 34.76 23.01 -11.15
C SER A 171 33.61 23.11 -12.16
N TYR A 172 33.87 22.79 -13.43
CA TYR A 172 32.82 22.73 -14.46
C TYR A 172 31.75 21.67 -14.15
N PHE A 173 32.15 20.52 -13.60
CA PHE A 173 31.21 19.47 -13.23
C PHE A 173 30.24 19.95 -12.15
N ILE A 174 30.74 20.63 -11.12
CA ILE A 174 29.93 21.15 -10.03
C ILE A 174 29.02 22.30 -10.51
N THR A 175 29.51 23.16 -11.41
CA THR A 175 28.70 24.22 -12.05
C THR A 175 27.78 23.68 -13.16
N ARG A 176 27.74 22.35 -13.36
CA ARG A 176 26.89 21.62 -14.32
C ARG A 176 27.23 21.87 -15.80
N ASP A 177 28.40 22.43 -16.08
CA ASP A 177 28.97 22.58 -17.42
C ASP A 177 29.63 21.28 -17.90
N TYR A 178 28.88 20.18 -17.96
CA TYR A 178 29.42 18.82 -18.12
C TYR A 178 30.23 18.61 -19.41
N TRP A 179 29.93 19.32 -20.49
CA TRP A 179 30.72 19.25 -21.74
C TRP A 179 32.13 19.82 -21.53
N LYS A 180 32.24 21.01 -20.95
CA LYS A 180 33.54 21.63 -20.61
C LYS A 180 34.29 20.81 -19.56
N ALA A 181 33.58 20.20 -18.62
CA ALA A 181 34.18 19.27 -17.66
C ALA A 181 34.85 18.10 -18.38
N MET A 182 34.16 17.46 -19.33
CA MET A 182 34.73 16.37 -20.14
C MET A 182 35.92 16.82 -20.98
N ASP A 183 35.90 18.03 -21.56
CA ASP A 183 37.03 18.57 -22.31
C ASP A 183 38.27 18.72 -21.42
N ALA A 184 38.11 19.26 -20.22
CA ALA A 184 39.19 19.40 -19.25
C ALA A 184 39.73 18.03 -18.77
N TYR A 185 38.86 17.07 -18.45
CA TYR A 185 39.28 15.70 -18.12
C TYR A 185 40.01 15.02 -19.29
N ASN A 186 39.53 15.19 -20.53
CA ASN A 186 40.20 14.65 -21.72
C ASN A 186 41.61 15.23 -21.87
N LYS A 187 41.82 16.51 -21.58
CA LYS A 187 43.16 17.12 -21.59
C LYS A 187 44.07 16.53 -20.53
N ALA A 188 43.59 16.34 -19.30
CA ALA A 188 44.34 15.66 -18.25
C ALA A 188 44.71 14.21 -18.64
N ILE A 189 43.79 13.49 -19.30
CA ILE A 189 44.01 12.12 -19.80
C ILE A 189 45.08 12.10 -20.89
N GLN A 190 44.96 12.97 -21.90
CA GLN A 190 45.92 13.09 -23.01
C GLN A 190 47.33 13.40 -22.52
N ASN A 191 47.45 14.21 -21.48
CA ASN A 191 48.73 14.61 -20.91
C ASN A 191 49.33 13.59 -19.91
N GLY A 192 48.66 12.45 -19.66
CA GLY A 192 49.15 11.43 -18.74
C GLY A 192 49.15 11.88 -17.26
N ALA A 193 48.11 12.59 -16.82
CA ALA A 193 47.98 13.01 -15.42
C ALA A 193 48.13 11.83 -14.44
N LYS A 194 48.73 12.03 -13.26
CA LYS A 194 48.96 10.93 -12.28
C LYS A 194 47.69 10.18 -11.88
N ASN A 195 46.55 10.88 -11.80
CA ASN A 195 45.26 10.32 -11.39
C ASN A 195 44.34 10.03 -12.60
N LEU A 196 44.83 9.26 -13.58
CA LEU A 196 44.06 8.93 -14.78
C LEU A 196 42.74 8.22 -14.46
N ASP A 197 42.74 7.34 -13.47
CA ASP A 197 41.54 6.62 -13.06
C ASP A 197 40.41 7.59 -12.65
N TYR A 198 40.73 8.59 -11.82
CA TYR A 198 39.80 9.64 -11.44
C TYR A 198 39.24 10.39 -12.67
N ALA A 199 40.11 10.79 -13.61
CA ALA A 199 39.70 11.52 -14.81
C ALA A 199 38.76 10.70 -15.71
N HIS A 200 39.11 9.43 -15.96
CA HIS A 200 38.29 8.49 -16.73
C HIS A 200 36.92 8.28 -16.07
N PHE A 201 36.91 8.08 -14.75
CA PHE A 201 35.68 7.91 -13.99
C PHE A 201 34.79 9.16 -14.09
N GLN A 202 35.32 10.35 -13.78
CA GLN A 202 34.52 11.59 -13.80
C GLN A 202 33.99 11.94 -15.19
N LYS A 203 34.77 11.69 -16.24
CA LYS A 203 34.29 11.80 -17.63
C LYS A 203 33.09 10.88 -17.87
N ALA A 204 33.17 9.61 -17.46
CA ALA A 204 32.07 8.66 -17.62
C ALA A 204 30.82 9.11 -16.84
N ILE A 205 30.99 9.68 -15.64
CA ILE A 205 29.91 10.25 -14.85
C ILE A 205 29.26 11.44 -15.57
N SER A 206 30.05 12.36 -16.14
CA SER A 206 29.58 13.51 -16.93
C SER A 206 28.67 13.08 -18.09
N TYR A 207 29.00 12.01 -18.81
CA TYR A 207 28.12 11.47 -19.86
C TYR A 207 26.72 11.09 -19.36
N GLY A 208 26.62 10.62 -18.11
CA GLY A 208 25.33 10.31 -17.49
C GLY A 208 24.46 11.56 -17.30
N PHE A 209 25.05 12.69 -16.91
CA PHE A 209 24.33 13.94 -16.68
C PHE A 209 23.86 14.60 -17.98
N VAL A 210 24.57 14.41 -19.10
CA VAL A 210 24.11 14.86 -20.43
C VAL A 210 23.23 13.82 -21.16
N GLY A 211 22.75 12.80 -20.45
CA GLY A 211 21.82 11.80 -20.98
C GLY A 211 22.44 10.77 -21.93
N LYS A 212 23.76 10.80 -22.16
CA LYS A 212 24.48 9.86 -23.04
C LYS A 212 24.83 8.57 -22.30
N ASN A 213 23.80 7.86 -21.81
CA ASN A 213 23.97 6.66 -20.97
C ASN A 213 24.73 5.52 -21.66
N GLY A 214 24.61 5.37 -22.99
CA GLY A 214 25.40 4.38 -23.74
C GLY A 214 26.91 4.65 -23.65
N LYS A 215 27.33 5.92 -23.79
CA LYS A 215 28.73 6.33 -23.60
C LYS A 215 29.19 6.16 -22.16
N LYS A 216 28.34 6.51 -21.18
CA LYS A 216 28.63 6.23 -19.76
C LYS A 216 28.90 4.74 -19.51
N ILE A 217 28.09 3.85 -20.09
CA ILE A 217 28.28 2.40 -19.96
C ILE A 217 29.64 1.99 -20.55
N THR A 218 29.91 2.36 -21.80
CA THR A 218 31.18 2.02 -22.48
C THR A 218 32.40 2.53 -21.71
N ASP A 219 32.38 3.78 -21.24
CA ASP A 219 33.50 4.37 -20.51
C ASP A 219 33.68 3.73 -19.11
N LEU A 220 32.61 3.37 -18.41
CA LEU A 220 32.70 2.66 -17.13
C LEU A 220 33.17 1.21 -17.28
N GLU A 221 32.76 0.51 -18.34
CA GLU A 221 33.28 -0.82 -18.68
C GLU A 221 34.78 -0.75 -18.94
N ALA A 222 35.22 0.20 -19.78
CA ALA A 222 36.63 0.43 -20.07
C ALA A 222 37.43 0.80 -18.81
N PHE A 223 36.89 1.68 -17.96
CA PHE A 223 37.48 2.03 -16.67
C PHE A 223 37.73 0.79 -15.80
N LEU A 224 36.73 -0.09 -15.66
CA LEU A 224 36.83 -1.29 -14.84
C LEU A 224 37.81 -2.32 -15.40
N GLN A 225 38.06 -2.32 -16.71
CA GLN A 225 39.08 -3.17 -17.35
C GLN A 225 40.49 -2.61 -17.19
N GLN A 226 40.65 -1.29 -17.36
CA GLN A 226 41.95 -0.60 -17.36
C GLN A 226 42.48 -0.37 -15.93
N HIS A 227 41.62 0.01 -14.99
CA HIS A 227 42.01 0.45 -13.65
C HIS A 227 41.69 -0.59 -12.57
N LYS A 228 42.28 -1.79 -12.69
CA LYS A 228 41.99 -2.97 -11.84
C LYS A 228 42.21 -2.75 -10.33
N HIS A 229 43.08 -1.80 -9.96
CA HIS A 229 43.42 -1.47 -8.57
C HIS A 229 42.86 -0.12 -8.10
N SER A 230 42.05 0.56 -8.90
CA SER A 230 41.48 1.84 -8.49
C SER A 230 40.56 1.69 -7.28
N LYS A 231 40.62 2.68 -6.38
CA LYS A 231 39.71 2.79 -5.23
C LYS A 231 38.28 3.14 -5.63
N LEU A 232 38.05 3.60 -6.88
CA LEU A 232 36.74 4.00 -7.40
C LEU A 232 35.97 2.85 -8.06
N ARG A 233 36.48 1.61 -7.98
CA ARG A 233 35.85 0.46 -8.67
C ARG A 233 34.47 0.12 -8.16
N ASP A 234 34.23 0.24 -6.86
CA ASP A 234 32.89 0.04 -6.28
C ASP A 234 31.90 1.11 -6.75
N GLU A 235 32.33 2.38 -6.79
CA GLU A 235 31.56 3.48 -7.38
C GLU A 235 31.29 3.28 -8.87
N ALA A 236 32.26 2.78 -9.63
CA ALA A 236 32.12 2.46 -11.05
C ALA A 236 31.12 1.32 -11.28
N TYR A 237 31.22 0.21 -10.53
CA TYR A 237 30.22 -0.87 -10.60
C TYR A 237 28.82 -0.37 -10.22
N PHE A 238 28.70 0.50 -9.21
CA PHE A 238 27.41 1.02 -8.79
C PHE A 238 26.78 1.93 -9.86
N ASN A 239 27.58 2.82 -10.44
CA ASN A 239 27.16 3.69 -11.53
C ASN A 239 26.82 2.92 -12.80
N LEU A 240 27.57 1.86 -13.09
CA LEU A 240 27.33 0.98 -14.23
C LEU A 240 26.02 0.21 -14.04
N GLY A 241 25.79 -0.35 -12.85
CA GLY A 241 24.52 -1.00 -12.50
C GLY A 241 23.32 -0.06 -12.64
N ASN A 242 23.46 1.19 -12.20
CA ASN A 242 22.41 2.21 -12.38
C ASN A 242 22.17 2.55 -13.86
N ALA A 243 23.23 2.65 -14.66
CA ALA A 243 23.13 2.93 -16.08
C ALA A 243 22.46 1.78 -16.84
N TYR A 244 22.84 0.53 -16.57
CA TYR A 244 22.17 -0.65 -17.14
C TYR A 244 20.71 -0.75 -16.75
N LYS A 245 20.38 -0.48 -15.47
CA LYS A 245 18.98 -0.46 -15.01
C LYS A 245 18.17 0.59 -15.79
N LYS A 246 18.73 1.79 -15.99
CA LYS A 246 18.07 2.86 -16.78
C LYS A 246 17.90 2.45 -18.25
N ALA A 247 18.84 1.66 -18.78
CA ALA A 247 18.76 1.05 -20.10
C ALA A 247 17.89 -0.24 -20.14
N LYS A 248 17.19 -0.59 -19.04
CA LYS A 248 16.39 -1.81 -18.87
C LYS A 248 17.15 -3.13 -19.07
N GLN A 249 18.48 -3.11 -18.99
CA GLN A 249 19.35 -4.29 -19.04
C GLN A 249 19.53 -4.85 -17.62
N TYR A 250 18.46 -5.46 -17.08
CA TYR A 250 18.39 -5.83 -15.66
C TYR A 250 19.42 -6.87 -15.23
N ASP A 251 19.72 -7.87 -16.06
CA ASP A 251 20.72 -8.90 -15.74
C ASP A 251 22.12 -8.30 -15.56
N LYS A 252 22.51 -7.39 -16.45
CA LYS A 252 23.79 -6.67 -16.36
C LYS A 252 23.82 -5.71 -15.18
N ALA A 253 22.69 -5.09 -14.86
CA ALA A 253 22.56 -4.26 -13.67
C ALA A 253 22.77 -5.07 -12.39
N LEU A 254 22.08 -6.21 -12.26
CA LEU A 254 22.21 -7.14 -11.14
C LEU A 254 23.65 -7.67 -11.02
N ALA A 255 24.27 -8.06 -12.13
CA ALA A 255 25.66 -8.53 -12.15
C ALA A 255 26.64 -7.44 -11.68
N SER A 256 26.44 -6.18 -12.10
CA SER A 256 27.26 -5.04 -11.67
C SER A 256 27.14 -4.79 -10.17
N TYR A 257 25.92 -4.77 -9.63
CA TYR A 257 25.71 -4.65 -8.18
C TYR A 257 26.30 -5.84 -7.41
N GLN A 258 26.20 -7.05 -7.96
CA GLN A 258 26.72 -8.25 -7.33
C GLN A 258 28.25 -8.19 -7.19
N LYS A 259 28.98 -7.59 -8.16
CA LYS A 259 30.43 -7.36 -8.04
C LYS A 259 30.79 -6.49 -6.82
N ILE A 260 29.96 -5.53 -6.44
CA ILE A 260 30.17 -4.72 -5.23
C ILE A 260 30.01 -5.59 -3.99
N VAL A 261 28.94 -6.39 -3.93
CA VAL A 261 28.63 -7.29 -2.81
C VAL A 261 29.74 -8.34 -2.61
N ASP A 262 30.28 -8.88 -3.70
CA ASP A 262 31.26 -9.96 -3.66
C ASP A 262 32.68 -9.46 -3.34
N PHE A 263 33.13 -8.40 -4.02
CA PHE A 263 34.52 -7.96 -4.01
C PHE A 263 34.78 -6.71 -3.17
N HIS A 264 33.74 -5.96 -2.79
CA HIS A 264 33.85 -4.69 -2.06
C HIS A 264 33.02 -4.68 -0.78
N LYS A 265 33.10 -5.76 0.01
CA LYS A 265 32.27 -6.00 1.22
C LYS A 265 32.26 -4.88 2.26
N LYS A 266 33.34 -4.09 2.35
CA LYS A 266 33.48 -2.94 3.27
C LYS A 266 32.99 -1.61 2.67
N SER A 267 32.57 -1.60 1.41
CA SER A 267 32.09 -0.39 0.74
C SER A 267 30.75 0.06 1.33
N LYS A 268 30.61 1.37 1.53
CA LYS A 268 29.34 2.02 1.91
C LYS A 268 28.25 1.85 0.84
N LEU A 269 28.59 1.34 -0.35
CA LEU A 269 27.66 1.07 -1.45
C LEU A 269 27.04 -0.33 -1.40
N VAL A 270 27.54 -1.25 -0.58
CA VAL A 270 26.94 -2.60 -0.48
C VAL A 270 25.47 -2.55 -0.06
N PRO A 271 25.06 -1.76 0.96
CA PRO A 271 23.65 -1.63 1.33
C PRO A 271 22.79 -1.11 0.16
N LYS A 272 23.28 -0.09 -0.54
CA LYS A 272 22.62 0.50 -1.71
C LYS A 272 22.48 -0.50 -2.85
N ALA A 273 23.53 -1.29 -3.11
CA ALA A 273 23.54 -2.31 -4.14
C ALA A 273 22.49 -3.41 -3.86
N LEU A 274 22.43 -3.94 -2.63
CA LEU A 274 21.44 -4.95 -2.23
C LEU A 274 20.00 -4.41 -2.35
N LEU A 275 19.75 -3.17 -1.91
CA LEU A 275 18.45 -2.53 -2.07
C LEU A 275 18.06 -2.40 -3.55
N LYS A 276 18.99 -1.96 -4.41
CA LYS A 276 18.75 -1.86 -5.86
C LYS A 276 18.49 -3.24 -6.50
N GLN A 277 19.19 -4.28 -6.06
CA GLN A 277 18.92 -5.65 -6.53
C GLN A 277 17.50 -6.09 -6.15
N GLY A 278 17.07 -5.91 -4.89
CA GLY A 278 15.72 -6.26 -4.46
C GLY A 278 14.63 -5.52 -5.23
N LEU A 279 14.82 -4.22 -5.48
CA LEU A 279 13.89 -3.42 -6.30
C LEU A 279 13.79 -3.92 -7.75
N ILE A 280 14.91 -4.36 -8.34
CA ILE A 280 14.89 -4.93 -9.70
C ILE A 280 14.13 -6.25 -9.73
N TYR A 281 14.39 -7.16 -8.77
CA TYR A 281 13.66 -8.43 -8.69
C TYR A 281 12.15 -8.21 -8.51
N PHE A 282 11.76 -7.32 -7.60
CA PHE A 282 10.35 -7.03 -7.37
C PHE A 282 9.65 -6.50 -8.63
N ASN A 283 10.27 -5.52 -9.32
CA ASN A 283 9.71 -4.95 -10.54
C ASN A 283 9.66 -5.94 -11.71
N ASN A 284 10.46 -7.01 -11.67
CA ASN A 284 10.46 -8.09 -12.66
C ASN A 284 9.54 -9.26 -12.28
N GLY A 285 8.69 -9.11 -11.25
CA GLY A 285 7.76 -10.17 -10.84
C GLY A 285 8.42 -11.32 -10.08
N GLN A 286 9.59 -11.09 -9.49
CA GLN A 286 10.37 -12.05 -8.71
C GLN A 286 10.38 -11.68 -7.21
N PRO A 287 9.24 -11.81 -6.51
CA PRO A 287 9.09 -11.33 -5.14
C PRO A 287 9.94 -12.11 -4.12
N GLU A 288 10.16 -13.41 -4.32
CA GLU A 288 10.97 -14.22 -3.39
C GLU A 288 12.44 -13.81 -3.42
N GLU A 289 12.99 -13.56 -4.61
CA GLU A 289 14.35 -13.09 -4.80
C GLU A 289 14.51 -11.67 -4.24
N ALA A 290 13.49 -10.82 -4.38
CA ALA A 290 13.47 -9.50 -3.77
C ALA A 290 13.52 -9.58 -2.24
N LEU A 291 12.66 -10.40 -1.62
CA LEU A 291 12.65 -10.66 -0.19
C LEU A 291 14.00 -11.20 0.29
N ALA A 292 14.63 -12.11 -0.46
CA ALA A 292 15.95 -12.63 -0.12
C ALA A 292 17.03 -11.53 -0.08
N LYS A 293 17.02 -10.58 -1.03
CA LYS A 293 17.95 -9.44 -1.01
C LYS A 293 17.66 -8.48 0.14
N TYR A 294 16.39 -8.20 0.43
CA TYR A 294 15.99 -7.32 1.54
C TYR A 294 16.35 -7.93 2.90
N LYS A 295 16.06 -9.22 3.13
CA LYS A 295 16.47 -9.93 4.34
C LYS A 295 17.99 -9.90 4.53
N LYS A 296 18.76 -10.16 3.46
CA LYS A 296 20.24 -10.08 3.51
C LYS A 296 20.73 -8.67 3.89
N LEU A 297 20.10 -7.64 3.32
CA LEU A 297 20.43 -6.24 3.61
C LEU A 297 20.18 -5.89 5.08
N VAL A 298 18.98 -6.21 5.58
CA VAL A 298 18.58 -5.94 6.97
C VAL A 298 19.48 -6.67 7.95
N ASN A 299 19.76 -7.96 7.71
CA ASN A 299 20.56 -8.76 8.62
C ASN A 299 22.04 -8.31 8.67
N ALA A 300 22.61 -7.93 7.52
CA ALA A 300 24.03 -7.55 7.45
C ALA A 300 24.29 -6.07 7.75
N TYR A 301 23.31 -5.20 7.56
CA TYR A 301 23.45 -3.74 7.66
C TYR A 301 22.25 -3.07 8.35
N PRO A 302 21.84 -3.50 9.55
CA PRO A 302 20.58 -3.07 10.18
C PRO A 302 20.50 -1.56 10.44
N ASN A 303 21.64 -0.89 10.67
CA ASN A 303 21.69 0.53 11.03
C ASN A 303 21.66 1.50 9.84
N THR A 304 21.45 1.02 8.61
CA THR A 304 21.46 1.88 7.42
C THR A 304 20.06 2.36 7.02
N PRO A 305 19.94 3.54 6.38
CA PRO A 305 18.68 3.98 5.78
C PRO A 305 18.12 2.97 4.76
N GLU A 306 19.00 2.29 4.02
CA GLU A 306 18.60 1.27 3.06
C GLU A 306 17.93 0.06 3.72
N ALA A 307 18.36 -0.35 4.91
CA ALA A 307 17.73 -1.45 5.65
C ALA A 307 16.28 -1.11 6.03
N ARG A 308 16.03 0.11 6.54
CA ARG A 308 14.66 0.61 6.80
C ARG A 308 13.79 0.59 5.55
N GLN A 309 14.34 1.08 4.43
CA GLN A 309 13.63 1.04 3.15
C GLN A 309 13.36 -0.39 2.68
N ALA A 310 14.28 -1.32 2.92
CA ALA A 310 14.12 -2.73 2.57
C ALA A 310 13.01 -3.40 3.40
N VAL A 311 12.87 -3.09 4.69
CA VAL A 311 11.75 -3.56 5.52
C VAL A 311 10.42 -3.07 4.94
N ASN A 312 10.29 -1.77 4.63
CA ASN A 312 9.05 -1.23 4.05
C ASN A 312 8.69 -1.87 2.70
N ASN A 313 9.68 -2.05 1.81
CA ASN A 313 9.45 -2.73 0.54
C ASN A 313 9.06 -4.20 0.75
N ALA A 314 9.69 -4.90 1.69
CA ALA A 314 9.37 -6.27 2.02
C ALA A 314 7.95 -6.40 2.61
N LYS A 315 7.54 -5.46 3.48
CA LYS A 315 6.17 -5.40 4.02
C LYS A 315 5.14 -5.42 2.89
N GLN A 316 5.30 -4.54 1.89
CA GLN A 316 4.38 -4.50 0.74
C GLN A 316 4.36 -5.82 -0.04
N ILE A 317 5.52 -6.47 -0.21
CA ILE A 317 5.58 -7.77 -0.87
C ILE A 317 4.80 -8.82 -0.07
N TYR A 318 5.00 -8.90 1.25
CA TYR A 318 4.28 -9.85 2.09
C TYR A 318 2.77 -9.61 2.10
N ILE A 319 2.32 -8.35 2.13
CA ILE A 319 0.91 -7.98 1.98
C ILE A 319 0.36 -8.51 0.65
N ASN A 320 1.03 -8.21 -0.46
CA ASN A 320 0.61 -8.64 -1.79
C ASN A 320 0.60 -10.17 -1.95
N LEU A 321 1.46 -10.89 -1.23
CA LEU A 321 1.50 -12.35 -1.21
C LEU A 321 0.51 -12.99 -0.23
N GLY A 322 -0.10 -12.22 0.68
CA GLY A 322 -0.94 -12.76 1.75
C GLY A 322 -0.15 -13.46 2.87
N ARG A 323 1.14 -13.10 3.03
CA ARG A 323 2.11 -13.74 3.94
C ARG A 323 2.49 -12.81 5.09
N VAL A 324 1.51 -12.10 5.65
CA VAL A 324 1.74 -11.10 6.72
C VAL A 324 2.24 -11.75 8.02
N ASP A 325 1.84 -12.99 8.31
CA ASP A 325 2.36 -13.77 9.44
C ASP A 325 3.90 -13.87 9.37
N GLU A 326 4.43 -14.19 8.19
CA GLU A 326 5.87 -14.33 7.96
C GLU A 326 6.61 -12.98 7.99
N TYR A 327 5.91 -11.89 7.66
CA TYR A 327 6.43 -10.55 7.86
C TYR A 327 6.58 -10.27 9.35
N ALA A 328 5.53 -10.50 10.15
CA ALA A 328 5.55 -10.30 11.60
C ALA A 328 6.66 -11.13 12.26
N ASP A 329 6.76 -12.41 11.91
CA ASP A 329 7.81 -13.31 12.42
C ASP A 329 9.22 -12.83 12.06
N TRP A 330 9.39 -12.26 10.87
CA TRP A 330 10.68 -11.74 10.42
C TRP A 330 11.06 -10.45 11.15
N VAL A 331 10.11 -9.54 11.33
CA VAL A 331 10.41 -8.21 11.88
C VAL A 331 10.44 -8.12 13.39
N GLN A 332 9.84 -9.08 14.12
CA GLN A 332 9.87 -9.11 15.59
C GLN A 332 11.29 -9.08 16.19
N ASN A 333 12.31 -9.51 15.42
CA ASN A 333 13.70 -9.57 15.85
C ASN A 333 14.55 -8.42 15.27
N ILE A 334 13.93 -7.37 14.74
CA ILE A 334 14.62 -6.21 14.15
C ILE A 334 14.43 -5.00 15.07
N ASP A 335 15.47 -4.62 15.81
CA ASP A 335 15.41 -3.58 16.86
C ASP A 335 14.79 -2.23 16.44
N PHE A 336 14.93 -1.83 15.17
CA PHE A 336 14.41 -0.54 14.67
C PHE A 336 12.97 -0.63 14.13
N VAL A 337 12.35 -1.80 14.17
CA VAL A 337 10.99 -2.05 13.70
C VAL A 337 10.12 -2.40 14.89
N ASP A 338 9.10 -1.59 15.12
CA ASP A 338 8.06 -1.87 16.10
C ASP A 338 6.77 -2.15 15.33
N VAL A 339 6.19 -3.33 15.51
CA VAL A 339 4.89 -3.71 14.91
C VAL A 339 3.92 -3.95 16.05
N SER A 340 3.05 -2.97 16.26
CA SER A 340 1.94 -3.11 17.22
C SER A 340 0.91 -4.12 16.73
N ASP A 341 0.16 -4.71 17.68
CA ASP A 341 -0.97 -5.59 17.33
C ASP A 341 -2.01 -4.87 16.46
N ALA A 342 -2.24 -3.57 16.67
CA ALA A 342 -3.14 -2.77 15.84
C ALA A 342 -2.62 -2.59 14.41
N GLU A 343 -1.32 -2.41 14.22
CA GLU A 343 -0.74 -2.36 12.87
C GLU A 343 -0.84 -3.72 12.18
N LEU A 344 -0.58 -4.80 12.92
CA LEU A 344 -0.65 -6.15 12.40
C LEU A 344 -2.10 -6.53 12.02
N ASP A 345 -3.09 -6.16 12.83
CA ASP A 345 -4.52 -6.32 12.54
C ASP A 345 -4.88 -5.66 11.20
N ASN A 346 -4.60 -4.36 11.05
CA ASN A 346 -4.84 -3.62 9.82
C ASN A 346 -4.15 -4.27 8.60
N THR A 347 -2.86 -4.64 8.77
CA THR A 347 -2.05 -5.19 7.68
C THR A 347 -2.55 -6.58 7.24
N MET A 348 -2.95 -7.44 8.19
CA MET A 348 -3.49 -8.76 7.88
C MET A 348 -4.85 -8.68 7.17
N TYR A 349 -5.71 -7.74 7.59
CA TYR A 349 -6.98 -7.47 6.91
C TYR A 349 -6.75 -6.95 5.48
N GLU A 350 -5.89 -5.94 5.30
CA GLU A 350 -5.55 -5.37 3.98
C GLU A 350 -5.04 -6.47 3.03
N ALA A 351 -4.16 -7.35 3.51
CA ALA A 351 -3.66 -8.47 2.71
C ALA A 351 -4.74 -9.48 2.29
N ALA A 352 -5.81 -9.64 3.08
CA ALA A 352 -6.96 -10.46 2.71
C ALA A 352 -7.86 -9.74 1.69
N GLU A 353 -8.12 -8.45 1.91
CA GLU A 353 -8.95 -7.60 1.07
C GLU A 353 -8.36 -7.42 -0.34
N ILE A 354 -7.05 -7.23 -0.47
CA ILE A 354 -6.37 -7.16 -1.77
C ILE A 354 -6.62 -8.43 -2.59
N GLN A 355 -6.56 -9.62 -1.96
CA GLN A 355 -6.84 -10.88 -2.67
C GLN A 355 -8.31 -10.98 -3.08
N TYR A 356 -9.22 -10.46 -2.26
CA TYR A 356 -10.65 -10.41 -2.58
C TYR A 356 -10.90 -9.50 -3.79
N GLN A 357 -10.35 -8.29 -3.80
CA GLN A 357 -10.47 -7.33 -4.91
C GLN A 357 -9.84 -7.84 -6.22
N GLN A 358 -8.78 -8.63 -6.12
CA GLN A 358 -8.15 -9.30 -7.28
C GLN A 358 -8.92 -10.54 -7.77
N ASN A 359 -10.09 -10.85 -7.22
CA ASN A 359 -10.87 -12.05 -7.48
C ASN A 359 -10.12 -13.36 -7.19
N ASN A 360 -9.06 -13.32 -6.37
CA ASN A 360 -8.33 -14.49 -5.91
C ASN A 360 -9.07 -15.15 -4.72
N THR A 361 -10.33 -15.56 -4.92
CA THR A 361 -11.26 -15.99 -3.85
C THR A 361 -10.68 -17.05 -2.93
N LYS A 362 -9.92 -18.03 -3.46
CA LYS A 362 -9.27 -19.06 -2.64
C LYS A 362 -8.28 -18.48 -1.64
N LYS A 363 -7.43 -17.54 -2.08
CA LYS A 363 -6.45 -16.87 -1.22
C LYS A 363 -7.13 -15.89 -0.27
N ALA A 364 -8.14 -15.16 -0.73
CA ALA A 364 -8.93 -14.27 0.12
C ALA A 364 -9.56 -15.02 1.30
N ILE A 365 -10.24 -16.15 1.05
CA ILE A 365 -10.81 -16.99 2.11
C ILE A 365 -9.73 -17.45 3.09
N GLN A 366 -8.57 -17.90 2.58
CA GLN A 366 -7.46 -18.33 3.44
C GLN A 366 -6.96 -17.18 4.32
N ASN A 367 -6.78 -15.98 3.76
CA ASN A 367 -6.24 -14.83 4.47
C ASN A 367 -7.24 -14.27 5.49
N PHE A 368 -8.53 -14.16 5.17
CA PHE A 368 -9.54 -13.73 6.16
C PHE A 368 -9.68 -14.74 7.30
N LYS A 369 -9.54 -16.05 7.03
CA LYS A 369 -9.50 -17.06 8.10
C LYS A 369 -8.29 -16.88 9.01
N LYS A 370 -7.11 -16.63 8.45
CA LYS A 370 -5.90 -16.34 9.24
C LYS A 370 -6.08 -15.08 10.09
N TYR A 371 -6.63 -14.03 9.48
CA TYR A 371 -6.97 -12.79 10.16
C TYR A 371 -7.89 -13.03 11.37
N LEU A 372 -9.04 -13.68 11.19
CA LEU A 372 -9.99 -13.96 12.28
C LEU A 372 -9.44 -14.93 13.33
N ASN A 373 -8.52 -15.83 12.95
CA ASN A 373 -7.87 -16.70 13.93
C ASN A 373 -6.89 -15.93 14.83
N ARG A 374 -6.22 -14.90 14.29
CA ARG A 374 -5.28 -14.05 15.04
C ARG A 374 -5.99 -12.94 15.82
N PHE A 375 -6.99 -12.32 15.20
CA PHE A 375 -7.74 -11.18 15.71
C PHE A 375 -9.26 -11.47 15.68
N PRO A 376 -9.75 -12.41 16.52
CA PRO A 376 -11.17 -12.77 16.53
C PRO A 376 -12.09 -11.60 16.90
N ASN A 377 -11.59 -10.66 17.71
CA ASN A 377 -12.26 -9.40 18.05
C ASN A 377 -11.47 -8.19 17.51
N GLY A 378 -10.81 -8.37 16.37
CA GLY A 378 -10.00 -7.34 15.72
C GLY A 378 -10.80 -6.16 15.17
N LEU A 379 -10.09 -5.11 14.78
CA LEU A 379 -10.64 -3.86 14.24
C LEU A 379 -11.54 -4.09 13.01
N HIS A 380 -11.26 -5.13 12.24
CA HIS A 380 -11.96 -5.50 11.01
C HIS A 380 -12.67 -6.86 11.10
N ALA A 381 -12.91 -7.37 12.30
CA ALA A 381 -13.58 -8.67 12.49
C ALA A 381 -14.95 -8.70 11.80
N LEU A 382 -15.74 -7.63 11.93
CA LEU A 382 -17.06 -7.52 11.31
C LEU A 382 -16.99 -7.63 9.78
N GLN A 383 -16.11 -6.84 9.14
CA GLN A 383 -15.90 -6.82 7.69
C GLN A 383 -15.38 -8.18 7.19
N ALA A 384 -14.41 -8.78 7.90
CA ALA A 384 -13.84 -10.07 7.55
C ALA A 384 -14.87 -11.20 7.61
N HIS A 385 -15.74 -11.21 8.63
CA HIS A 385 -16.88 -12.13 8.70
C HIS A 385 -17.83 -11.93 7.51
N PHE A 386 -18.17 -10.69 7.17
CA PHE A 386 -19.05 -10.39 6.04
C PHE A 386 -18.48 -10.89 4.71
N TYR A 387 -17.22 -10.59 4.40
CA TYR A 387 -16.59 -11.05 3.15
C TYR A 387 -16.45 -12.57 3.09
N LEU A 388 -16.14 -13.24 4.19
CA LEU A 388 -16.17 -14.71 4.24
C LEU A 388 -17.57 -15.26 3.98
N ALA A 389 -18.60 -14.67 4.58
CA ALA A 389 -19.98 -15.09 4.40
C ALA A 389 -20.40 -14.99 2.93
N GLU A 390 -20.17 -13.84 2.28
CA GLU A 390 -20.51 -13.62 0.86
C GLU A 390 -19.71 -14.52 -0.09
N MET A 391 -18.42 -14.74 0.17
CA MET A 391 -17.61 -15.67 -0.62
C MET A 391 -18.06 -17.13 -0.48
N PHE A 392 -18.50 -17.56 0.70
CA PHE A 392 -19.08 -18.90 0.86
C PHE A 392 -20.47 -19.01 0.26
N TYR A 393 -21.29 -17.97 0.40
CA TYR A 393 -22.63 -17.91 -0.15
C TYR A 393 -22.61 -18.00 -1.68
N SER A 394 -21.75 -17.22 -2.34
CA SER A 394 -21.56 -17.25 -3.80
C SER A 394 -21.06 -18.60 -4.33
N GLN A 395 -20.31 -19.35 -3.51
CA GLN A 395 -19.90 -20.73 -3.82
C GLN A 395 -20.95 -21.80 -3.46
N ASN A 396 -22.16 -21.39 -3.05
CA ASN A 396 -23.22 -22.27 -2.55
C ASN A 396 -22.79 -23.14 -1.34
N LYS A 397 -21.75 -22.71 -0.61
CA LYS A 397 -21.26 -23.36 0.62
C LYS A 397 -22.00 -22.80 1.84
N LEU A 398 -23.31 -22.96 1.85
CA LEU A 398 -24.22 -22.28 2.79
C LEU A 398 -23.94 -22.61 4.26
N GLN A 399 -23.53 -23.85 4.56
CA GLN A 399 -23.19 -24.26 5.93
C GLN A 399 -21.92 -23.57 6.46
N LEU A 400 -21.00 -23.17 5.57
CA LEU A 400 -19.84 -22.38 5.96
C LEU A 400 -20.17 -20.89 6.06
N ALA A 401 -21.13 -20.39 5.26
CA ALA A 401 -21.56 -19.00 5.30
C ALA A 401 -22.38 -18.66 6.56
N LYS A 402 -23.26 -19.58 6.97
CA LYS A 402 -24.19 -19.43 8.12
C LYS A 402 -23.53 -18.85 9.38
N PRO A 403 -22.47 -19.45 9.96
CA PRO A 403 -21.88 -18.95 11.21
C PRO A 403 -21.30 -17.53 11.07
N HIS A 404 -20.87 -17.13 9.88
CA HIS A 404 -20.38 -15.78 9.66
C HIS A 404 -21.52 -14.75 9.61
N TYR A 405 -22.66 -15.07 8.99
CA TYR A 405 -23.85 -14.21 9.06
C TYR A 405 -24.42 -14.14 10.48
N GLU A 406 -24.43 -15.26 11.21
CA GLU A 406 -24.83 -15.30 12.63
C GLU A 406 -23.96 -14.38 13.49
N TYR A 407 -22.64 -14.37 13.27
CA TYR A 407 -21.74 -13.45 13.96
C TYR A 407 -22.10 -11.98 13.72
N ILE A 408 -22.39 -11.61 12.46
CA ILE A 408 -22.73 -10.22 12.08
C ILE A 408 -24.01 -9.78 12.74
N ILE A 409 -25.05 -10.62 12.75
CA ILE A 409 -26.32 -10.29 13.39
C ILE A 409 -26.23 -10.39 14.92
N ALA A 410 -25.25 -11.07 15.50
CA ALA A 410 -25.05 -11.02 16.95
C ALA A 410 -24.56 -9.64 17.43
N GLN A 411 -24.04 -8.79 16.52
CA GLN A 411 -23.58 -7.44 16.84
C GLN A 411 -24.72 -6.41 16.82
N GLU A 412 -24.43 -5.22 17.34
CA GLU A 412 -25.25 -4.03 17.13
C GLU A 412 -25.44 -3.75 15.64
N SER A 413 -26.57 -3.13 15.28
CA SER A 413 -26.94 -2.86 13.90
C SER A 413 -25.86 -2.04 13.20
N ASN A 414 -25.40 -2.55 12.06
CA ASN A 414 -24.27 -2.03 11.29
C ASN A 414 -24.58 -2.09 9.78
N GLU A 415 -23.62 -1.66 8.96
CA GLU A 415 -23.81 -1.58 7.51
C GLU A 415 -24.10 -2.92 6.82
N TYR A 416 -23.75 -4.06 7.45
CA TYR A 416 -23.96 -5.39 6.90
C TYR A 416 -25.21 -6.10 7.43
N THR A 417 -25.88 -5.54 8.45
CA THR A 417 -26.96 -6.22 9.18
C THR A 417 -28.11 -6.63 8.27
N GLU A 418 -28.64 -5.73 7.44
CA GLU A 418 -29.79 -6.03 6.57
C GLU A 418 -29.50 -7.14 5.57
N GLN A 419 -28.32 -7.09 4.92
CA GLN A 419 -27.91 -8.12 3.99
C GLN A 419 -27.65 -9.45 4.69
N ALA A 420 -27.01 -9.44 5.87
CA ALA A 420 -26.77 -10.65 6.66
C ALA A 420 -28.08 -11.32 7.12
N LEU A 421 -29.05 -10.54 7.61
CA LEU A 421 -30.38 -11.03 7.97
C LEU A 421 -31.10 -11.65 6.76
N THR A 422 -31.01 -11.00 5.60
CA THR A 422 -31.61 -11.48 4.35
C THR A 422 -30.97 -12.79 3.89
N ARG A 423 -29.63 -12.88 3.89
CA ARG A 423 -28.90 -14.09 3.49
C ARG A 423 -29.10 -15.24 4.46
N LEU A 424 -29.05 -14.96 5.77
CA LEU A 424 -29.26 -15.98 6.79
C LEU A 424 -30.69 -16.53 6.74
N SER A 425 -31.71 -15.67 6.60
CA SER A 425 -33.08 -16.15 6.44
C SER A 425 -33.25 -16.99 5.18
N GLN A 426 -32.67 -16.63 4.04
CA GLN A 426 -32.65 -17.46 2.83
C GLN A 426 -32.06 -18.86 3.08
N ILE A 427 -30.94 -18.95 3.82
CA ILE A 427 -30.31 -20.22 4.19
C ILE A 427 -31.26 -21.05 5.06
N LEU A 428 -31.84 -20.47 6.10
CA LEU A 428 -32.72 -21.17 7.04
C LEU A 428 -34.03 -21.65 6.37
N LEU A 429 -34.59 -20.82 5.48
CA LEU A 429 -35.81 -21.13 4.73
C LEU A 429 -35.60 -22.28 3.74
N LYS A 430 -34.41 -22.36 3.11
CA LYS A 430 -34.05 -23.48 2.22
C LYS A 430 -34.10 -24.83 2.96
N ASP A 431 -33.67 -24.84 4.22
CA ASP A 431 -33.69 -26.02 5.09
C ASP A 431 -35.03 -26.18 5.85
N LYS A 432 -36.05 -25.35 5.55
CA LYS A 432 -37.35 -25.30 6.24
C LYS A 432 -37.26 -25.14 7.76
N LYS A 433 -36.21 -24.48 8.24
CA LYS A 433 -35.97 -24.23 9.68
C LYS A 433 -36.76 -23.02 10.17
N TRP A 434 -38.09 -23.12 10.14
CA TRP A 434 -38.99 -22.00 10.45
C TRP A 434 -38.79 -21.39 11.85
N ASN A 435 -38.53 -22.23 12.86
CA ASN A 435 -38.27 -21.77 14.22
C ASN A 435 -37.01 -20.89 14.33
N GLU A 436 -35.95 -21.21 13.57
CA GLU A 436 -34.73 -20.40 13.51
C GLU A 436 -34.93 -19.15 12.60
N ALA A 437 -35.72 -19.27 11.52
CA ALA A 437 -35.90 -18.21 10.54
C ALA A 437 -36.77 -17.05 11.03
N ILE A 438 -37.84 -17.33 11.80
CA ILE A 438 -38.78 -16.31 12.27
C ILE A 438 -38.11 -15.16 13.06
N PRO A 439 -37.26 -15.39 14.07
CA PRO A 439 -36.60 -14.28 14.77
C PRO A 439 -35.70 -13.44 13.84
N VAL A 440 -35.00 -14.07 12.89
CA VAL A 440 -34.18 -13.39 11.89
C VAL A 440 -35.05 -12.51 10.97
N LEU A 441 -36.16 -13.06 10.49
CA LEU A 441 -37.10 -12.34 9.61
C LEU A 441 -37.80 -11.19 10.33
N LYS A 442 -38.17 -11.34 11.61
CA LYS A 442 -38.74 -10.24 12.39
C LYS A 442 -37.77 -9.08 12.50
N ARG A 443 -36.52 -9.37 12.81
CA ARG A 443 -35.50 -8.33 12.89
C ARG A 443 -35.27 -7.67 11.52
N LEU A 444 -35.31 -8.44 10.43
CA LEU A 444 -35.25 -7.88 9.07
C LEU A 444 -36.44 -6.96 8.76
N GLU A 445 -37.63 -7.28 9.24
CA GLU A 445 -38.80 -6.41 9.12
C GLU A 445 -38.65 -5.12 9.93
N GLU A 446 -38.08 -5.19 11.14
CA GLU A 446 -37.94 -4.06 12.06
C GLU A 446 -36.79 -3.11 11.69
N GLU A 447 -35.66 -3.66 11.23
CA GLU A 447 -34.42 -2.91 10.95
C GLU A 447 -34.13 -2.72 9.45
N GLY A 448 -34.89 -3.38 8.57
CA GLY A 448 -34.68 -3.29 7.12
C GLY A 448 -34.90 -1.86 6.60
N LYS A 449 -34.04 -1.43 5.66
CA LYS A 449 -34.16 -0.13 5.00
C LYS A 449 -34.80 -0.24 3.62
N SER A 450 -34.72 -1.41 2.99
CA SER A 450 -35.36 -1.66 1.69
C SER A 450 -36.78 -2.19 1.88
N ASP A 451 -37.76 -1.51 1.28
CA ASP A 451 -39.16 -1.98 1.21
C ASP A 451 -39.28 -3.40 0.64
N GLN A 452 -38.40 -3.76 -0.30
CA GLN A 452 -38.36 -5.11 -0.87
C GLN A 452 -37.93 -6.15 0.16
N ASN A 453 -36.95 -5.85 0.99
CA ASN A 453 -36.48 -6.75 2.04
C ASN A 453 -37.48 -6.85 3.20
N ILE A 454 -38.15 -5.74 3.56
CA ILE A 454 -39.25 -5.73 4.54
C ILE A 454 -40.41 -6.59 4.03
N LEU A 455 -40.83 -6.41 2.77
CA LEU A 455 -41.89 -7.22 2.16
C LEU A 455 -41.49 -8.70 2.07
N TYR A 456 -40.23 -8.98 1.74
CA TYR A 456 -39.67 -10.34 1.76
C TYR A 456 -39.77 -10.95 3.17
N ALA A 457 -39.41 -10.20 4.21
CA ALA A 457 -39.51 -10.63 5.60
C ALA A 457 -40.95 -10.96 5.98
N GLN A 458 -41.87 -10.02 5.75
CA GLN A 458 -43.31 -10.18 6.03
C GLN A 458 -43.92 -11.37 5.31
N SER A 459 -43.60 -11.55 4.02
CA SER A 459 -44.12 -12.66 3.22
C SER A 459 -43.66 -14.01 3.74
N ASN A 460 -42.41 -14.10 4.21
CA ASN A 460 -41.89 -15.34 4.80
C ASN A 460 -42.33 -15.55 6.26
N LEU A 461 -42.59 -14.49 7.02
CA LEU A 461 -43.19 -14.57 8.35
C LEU A 461 -44.63 -15.11 8.26
N MET A 462 -45.42 -14.59 7.33
CA MET A 462 -46.75 -15.10 7.01
C MET A 462 -46.72 -16.61 6.74
N LYS A 463 -45.84 -17.05 5.83
CA LYS A 463 -45.68 -18.47 5.46
C LYS A 463 -45.18 -19.30 6.65
N GLY A 464 -44.17 -18.82 7.37
CA GLY A 464 -43.59 -19.54 8.50
C GLY A 464 -44.56 -19.74 9.66
N TYR A 465 -45.36 -18.72 9.99
CA TYR A 465 -46.40 -18.89 11.01
C TYR A 465 -47.51 -19.84 10.58
N TYR A 466 -47.86 -19.88 9.29
CA TYR A 466 -48.81 -20.86 8.78
C TYR A 466 -48.27 -22.29 8.89
N GLU A 467 -47.01 -22.52 8.51
CA GLU A 467 -46.35 -23.83 8.59
C GLU A 467 -46.16 -24.30 10.04
N LEU A 468 -45.98 -23.37 10.99
CA LEU A 468 -45.95 -23.66 12.43
C LEU A 468 -47.35 -23.66 13.09
N GLU A 469 -48.42 -23.63 12.29
CA GLU A 469 -49.82 -23.65 12.73
C GLU A 469 -50.22 -22.49 13.65
N ASN A 470 -49.44 -21.40 13.67
CA ASN A 470 -49.79 -20.16 14.34
C ASN A 470 -50.66 -19.28 13.42
N TYR A 471 -51.86 -19.78 13.15
CA TYR A 471 -52.82 -19.17 12.23
C TYR A 471 -53.15 -17.70 12.55
N PRO A 472 -53.35 -17.26 13.81
CA PRO A 472 -53.61 -15.85 14.10
C PRO A 472 -52.49 -14.92 13.63
N LYS A 473 -51.21 -15.30 13.85
CA LYS A 473 -50.08 -14.51 13.37
C LYS A 473 -49.92 -14.57 11.85
N ALA A 474 -50.17 -15.74 11.25
CA ALA A 474 -50.14 -15.88 9.79
C ALA A 474 -51.14 -14.92 9.11
N VAL A 475 -52.37 -14.83 9.64
CA VAL A 475 -53.40 -13.89 9.19
C VAL A 475 -52.97 -12.45 9.40
N ALA A 476 -52.46 -12.10 10.58
CA ALA A 476 -52.03 -10.73 10.88
C ALA A 476 -50.96 -10.23 9.89
N TYR A 477 -49.97 -11.08 9.55
CA TYR A 477 -48.97 -10.75 8.55
C TYR A 477 -49.54 -10.67 7.13
N ALA A 478 -50.47 -11.57 6.76
CA ALA A 478 -51.14 -11.53 5.47
C ALA A 478 -51.95 -10.23 5.29
N GLU A 479 -52.68 -9.80 6.31
CA GLU A 479 -53.42 -8.54 6.32
C GLU A 479 -52.48 -7.33 6.26
N LYS A 480 -51.36 -7.37 7.00
CA LYS A 480 -50.32 -6.32 6.95
C LYS A 480 -49.75 -6.16 5.54
N ILE A 481 -49.44 -7.26 4.86
CA ILE A 481 -48.95 -7.24 3.47
C ILE A 481 -49.99 -6.58 2.55
N LEU A 482 -51.27 -6.95 2.69
CA LEU A 482 -52.36 -6.43 1.85
C LEU A 482 -52.64 -4.93 2.03
N GLN A 483 -52.15 -4.31 3.12
CA GLN A 483 -52.24 -2.87 3.32
C GLN A 483 -51.23 -2.09 2.46
N ASN A 484 -50.19 -2.74 1.94
CA ASN A 484 -49.21 -2.09 1.08
C ASN A 484 -49.78 -1.89 -0.35
N PRO A 485 -49.93 -0.65 -0.84
CA PRO A 485 -50.60 -0.36 -2.12
C PRO A 485 -49.80 -0.81 -3.36
N SER A 486 -48.51 -1.07 -3.20
CA SER A 486 -47.57 -1.35 -4.31
C SER A 486 -47.15 -2.83 -4.39
N ILE A 487 -47.86 -3.75 -3.72
CA ILE A 487 -47.51 -5.17 -3.76
C ILE A 487 -47.94 -5.85 -5.05
N ASP A 488 -47.16 -6.85 -5.46
CA ASP A 488 -47.43 -7.69 -6.62
C ASP A 488 -48.67 -8.57 -6.45
N ASP A 489 -49.36 -8.88 -7.54
CA ASP A 489 -50.62 -9.62 -7.54
C ASP A 489 -50.46 -11.08 -7.09
N GLN A 490 -49.29 -11.69 -7.31
CA GLN A 490 -48.98 -13.02 -6.77
C GLN A 490 -48.87 -12.96 -5.25
N VAL A 491 -48.23 -11.92 -4.69
CA VAL A 491 -48.10 -11.74 -3.24
C VAL A 491 -49.46 -11.46 -2.60
N LYS A 492 -50.33 -10.66 -3.24
CA LYS A 492 -51.73 -10.48 -2.82
C LYS A 492 -52.47 -11.81 -2.77
N THR A 493 -52.31 -12.62 -3.81
CA THR A 493 -52.98 -13.91 -3.93
C THR A 493 -52.49 -14.87 -2.84
N ASP A 494 -51.17 -14.99 -2.63
CA ASP A 494 -50.58 -15.77 -1.55
C ASP A 494 -51.14 -15.36 -0.17
N ALA A 495 -51.24 -14.05 0.10
CA ALA A 495 -51.82 -13.53 1.34
C ALA A 495 -53.30 -13.92 1.52
N GLN A 496 -54.12 -13.79 0.48
CA GLN A 496 -55.53 -14.21 0.53
C GLN A 496 -55.68 -15.72 0.76
N ILE A 497 -54.81 -16.54 0.18
CA ILE A 497 -54.80 -17.99 0.40
C ILE A 497 -54.50 -18.30 1.87
N ILE A 498 -53.48 -17.66 2.46
CA ILE A 498 -53.12 -17.87 3.86
C ILE A 498 -54.27 -17.42 4.77
N ILE A 499 -54.90 -16.27 4.51
CA ILE A 499 -56.07 -15.83 5.28
C ILE A 499 -57.19 -16.87 5.18
N ALA A 500 -57.55 -17.28 3.97
CA ALA A 500 -58.65 -18.21 3.74
C ALA A 500 -58.44 -19.55 4.44
N ARG A 501 -57.25 -20.15 4.28
CA ARG A 501 -56.92 -21.45 4.88
C ARG A 501 -56.75 -21.38 6.39
N SER A 502 -56.12 -20.32 6.90
CA SER A 502 -55.97 -20.10 8.34
C SER A 502 -57.31 -19.90 9.03
N ALA A 503 -58.20 -19.11 8.43
CA ALA A 503 -59.53 -18.83 8.95
C ALA A 503 -60.42 -20.09 8.98
N ILE A 504 -60.29 -21.00 8.01
CA ILE A 504 -60.92 -22.34 8.09
C ILE A 504 -60.41 -23.13 9.29
N LYS A 505 -59.11 -23.09 9.57
CA LYS A 505 -58.49 -23.82 10.67
C LYS A 505 -58.86 -23.26 12.04
N THR A 506 -59.16 -21.97 12.13
CA THR A 506 -59.60 -21.30 13.36
C THR A 506 -61.12 -21.12 13.45
N GLU A 507 -61.87 -21.70 12.52
CA GLU A 507 -63.35 -21.61 12.44
C GLU A 507 -63.89 -20.16 12.31
N ASP A 508 -63.08 -19.22 11.82
CA ASP A 508 -63.51 -17.86 11.48
C ASP A 508 -64.11 -17.86 10.06
N PHE A 509 -65.34 -18.37 9.95
CA PHE A 509 -65.97 -18.63 8.67
C PHE A 509 -66.30 -17.37 7.87
N ASP A 510 -66.56 -16.23 8.53
CA ASP A 510 -66.81 -14.96 7.85
C ASP A 510 -65.55 -14.47 7.14
N LYS A 511 -64.41 -14.50 7.83
CA LYS A 511 -63.11 -14.16 7.22
C LYS A 511 -62.72 -15.15 6.14
N ALA A 512 -62.91 -16.45 6.37
CA ALA A 512 -62.61 -17.48 5.38
C ALA A 512 -63.44 -17.29 4.09
N ARG A 513 -64.73 -16.97 4.23
CA ARG A 513 -65.64 -16.69 3.11
C ARG A 513 -65.17 -15.48 2.30
N ALA A 514 -64.91 -14.36 2.96
CA ALA A 514 -64.45 -13.14 2.30
C ALA A 514 -63.12 -13.36 1.55
N ALA A 515 -62.19 -14.09 2.17
CA ALA A 515 -60.90 -14.39 1.55
C ALA A 515 -61.03 -15.36 0.35
N TYR A 516 -61.82 -16.44 0.48
CA TYR A 516 -62.04 -17.36 -0.65
C TYR A 516 -62.78 -16.71 -1.83
N GLN A 517 -63.66 -15.74 -1.58
CA GLN A 517 -64.27 -14.94 -2.66
C GLN A 517 -63.21 -14.17 -3.46
N LYS A 518 -62.25 -13.56 -2.77
CA LYS A 518 -61.11 -12.87 -3.42
C LYS A 518 -60.21 -13.86 -4.16
N VAL A 519 -59.85 -14.98 -3.52
CA VAL A 519 -59.08 -16.06 -4.17
C VAL A 519 -59.78 -16.56 -5.43
N ALA A 520 -61.11 -16.74 -5.39
CA ALA A 520 -61.87 -17.22 -6.54
C ALA A 520 -61.78 -16.29 -7.75
N GLN A 521 -61.56 -14.99 -7.57
CA GLN A 521 -61.50 -14.04 -8.70
C GLN A 521 -60.25 -14.23 -9.55
N THR A 522 -59.11 -14.60 -8.93
CA THR A 522 -57.80 -14.71 -9.60
C THR A 522 -57.30 -16.14 -9.75
N ALA A 523 -57.80 -17.08 -8.94
CA ALA A 523 -57.31 -18.45 -8.92
C ALA A 523 -57.65 -19.23 -10.19
N THR A 524 -56.74 -20.12 -10.57
CA THR A 524 -56.93 -21.13 -11.61
C THR A 524 -56.62 -22.53 -11.08
N GLY A 525 -56.92 -23.56 -11.87
CA GLY A 525 -56.59 -24.95 -11.56
C GLY A 525 -57.03 -25.42 -10.17
N ARG A 526 -56.10 -26.03 -9.41
CA ARG A 526 -56.37 -26.64 -8.10
C ARG A 526 -56.91 -25.65 -7.08
N LEU A 527 -56.40 -24.41 -7.09
CA LEU A 527 -56.79 -23.38 -6.15
C LEU A 527 -58.20 -22.85 -6.44
N LYS A 528 -58.57 -22.78 -7.72
CA LYS A 528 -59.94 -22.43 -8.11
C LYS A 528 -60.94 -23.51 -7.71
N ALA A 529 -60.56 -24.78 -7.85
CA ALA A 529 -61.35 -25.91 -7.37
C ALA A 529 -61.57 -25.85 -5.84
N GLU A 530 -60.53 -25.51 -5.08
CA GLU A 530 -60.62 -25.28 -3.63
C GLU A 530 -61.59 -24.15 -3.28
N ALA A 531 -61.49 -22.99 -3.95
CA ALA A 531 -62.36 -21.86 -3.68
C ALA A 531 -63.84 -22.15 -4.03
N ILE A 532 -64.11 -22.87 -5.12
CA ILE A 532 -65.48 -23.31 -5.47
C ILE A 532 -66.02 -24.30 -4.44
N TYR A 533 -65.17 -25.22 -3.95
CA TYR A 533 -65.55 -26.13 -2.87
C TYR A 533 -65.96 -25.35 -1.61
N TYR A 534 -65.16 -24.38 -1.15
CA TYR A 534 -65.51 -23.61 0.03
C TYR A 534 -66.73 -22.71 -0.19
N ASP A 535 -66.98 -22.22 -1.42
CA ASP A 535 -68.23 -21.53 -1.74
C ASP A 535 -69.45 -22.45 -1.59
N ALA A 536 -69.36 -23.72 -2.02
CA ALA A 536 -70.41 -24.70 -1.77
C ALA A 536 -70.55 -25.02 -0.27
N TYR A 537 -69.43 -25.18 0.43
CA TYR A 537 -69.40 -25.45 1.87
C TYR A 537 -70.09 -24.35 2.68
N PHE A 538 -69.81 -23.08 2.40
CA PHE A 538 -70.45 -21.97 3.10
C PHE A 538 -71.94 -21.85 2.79
N LYS A 539 -72.35 -22.06 1.53
CA LYS A 539 -73.78 -22.12 1.18
C LYS A 539 -74.51 -23.26 1.89
N ASN A 540 -73.85 -24.40 2.12
CA ASN A 540 -74.41 -25.49 2.93
C ASN A 540 -74.59 -25.04 4.38
N LEU A 541 -73.59 -24.37 4.98
CA LEU A 541 -73.70 -23.84 6.34
C LEU A 541 -74.84 -22.82 6.50
N ASP A 542 -75.10 -22.01 5.47
CA ASP A 542 -76.19 -21.01 5.48
C ASP A 542 -77.59 -21.61 5.24
N GLY A 543 -77.69 -22.91 4.95
CA GLY A 543 -78.94 -23.55 4.55
C GLY A 543 -79.35 -23.32 3.09
N ASP A 544 -78.53 -22.65 2.27
CA ASP A 544 -78.74 -22.48 0.83
C ASP A 544 -78.28 -23.73 0.05
N TYR A 545 -78.92 -24.86 0.35
CA TYR A 545 -78.56 -26.17 -0.18
C TYR A 545 -78.69 -26.26 -1.71
N LYS A 546 -79.68 -25.56 -2.30
CA LYS A 546 -79.90 -25.56 -3.75
C LYS A 546 -78.74 -24.90 -4.49
N ASN A 547 -78.29 -23.71 -4.08
CA ASN A 547 -77.16 -23.07 -4.73
C ASN A 547 -75.83 -23.71 -4.34
N SER A 548 -75.73 -24.31 -3.15
CA SER A 548 -74.58 -25.16 -2.79
C SER A 548 -74.42 -26.32 -3.78
N ASN A 549 -75.50 -27.04 -4.10
CA ASN A 549 -75.47 -28.13 -5.09
C ASN A 549 -75.04 -27.67 -6.49
N LYS A 550 -75.47 -26.49 -6.94
CA LYS A 550 -75.00 -25.90 -8.21
C LYS A 550 -73.47 -25.70 -8.21
N LYS A 551 -72.89 -25.28 -7.09
CA LYS A 551 -71.44 -25.10 -6.95
C LYS A 551 -70.69 -26.43 -6.90
N VAL A 552 -71.24 -27.45 -6.26
CA VAL A 552 -70.67 -28.82 -6.32
C VAL A 552 -70.71 -29.36 -7.76
N GLN A 553 -71.80 -29.14 -8.50
CA GLN A 553 -71.90 -29.54 -9.90
C GLN A 553 -70.91 -28.77 -10.80
N GLU A 554 -70.72 -27.47 -10.56
CA GLU A 554 -69.68 -26.67 -11.23
C GLU A 554 -68.29 -27.25 -10.96
N LEU A 555 -67.99 -27.61 -9.71
CA LEU A 555 -66.73 -28.24 -9.31
C LEU A 555 -66.52 -29.59 -9.98
N ALA A 556 -67.56 -30.43 -10.05
CA ALA A 556 -67.50 -31.75 -10.67
C ALA A 556 -67.39 -31.71 -12.19
N SER A 557 -68.01 -30.72 -12.85
CA SER A 557 -68.01 -30.61 -14.32
C SER A 557 -66.77 -29.91 -14.88
N LYS A 558 -66.35 -28.79 -14.26
CA LYS A 558 -65.25 -27.96 -14.79
C LYS A 558 -63.88 -28.30 -14.20
N TYR A 559 -63.83 -28.96 -13.04
CA TYR A 559 -62.60 -29.18 -12.26
C TYR A 559 -62.44 -30.65 -11.82
N SER A 560 -63.00 -31.59 -12.58
CA SER A 560 -62.96 -33.05 -12.33
C SER A 560 -61.55 -33.62 -12.13
N ASN A 561 -60.54 -33.01 -12.76
CA ASN A 561 -59.13 -33.38 -12.62
C ASN A 561 -58.57 -33.12 -11.21
N TYR A 562 -59.24 -32.31 -10.38
CA TYR A 562 -58.86 -32.01 -9.00
C TYR A 562 -59.69 -32.82 -8.01
N GLN A 563 -59.56 -34.16 -8.10
CA GLN A 563 -60.41 -35.13 -7.41
C GLN A 563 -60.59 -34.85 -5.91
N VAL A 564 -59.55 -34.42 -5.18
CA VAL A 564 -59.64 -34.13 -3.74
C VAL A 564 -60.77 -33.15 -3.42
N TRP A 565 -60.91 -32.09 -4.21
CA TRP A 565 -61.94 -31.07 -4.00
C TRP A 565 -63.31 -31.56 -4.48
N SER A 566 -63.37 -32.22 -5.65
CA SER A 566 -64.62 -32.78 -6.17
C SER A 566 -65.25 -33.79 -5.18
N VAL A 567 -64.41 -34.62 -4.53
CA VAL A 567 -64.85 -35.59 -3.53
C VAL A 567 -65.37 -34.92 -2.27
N LYS A 568 -64.64 -33.92 -1.74
CA LYS A 568 -65.15 -33.11 -0.61
C LYS A 568 -66.48 -32.42 -0.99
N GLY A 569 -66.60 -31.94 -2.22
CA GLY A 569 -67.84 -31.38 -2.76
C GLY A 569 -69.01 -32.38 -2.75
N LEU A 570 -68.80 -33.63 -3.14
CA LEU A 570 -69.84 -34.66 -3.08
C LEU A 570 -70.30 -34.95 -1.64
N VAL A 571 -69.40 -34.89 -0.66
CA VAL A 571 -69.79 -35.00 0.75
C VAL A 571 -70.70 -33.83 1.16
N VAL A 572 -70.38 -32.60 0.74
CA VAL A 572 -71.25 -31.42 0.93
C VAL A 572 -72.59 -31.60 0.22
N MET A 573 -72.61 -32.16 -0.99
CA MET A 573 -73.86 -32.47 -1.71
C MET A 573 -74.74 -33.50 -0.98
N GLY A 574 -74.13 -34.50 -0.34
CA GLY A 574 -74.84 -35.41 0.56
C GLY A 574 -75.49 -34.68 1.74
N LYS A 575 -74.79 -33.74 2.38
CA LYS A 575 -75.36 -32.88 3.43
C LYS A 575 -76.50 -32.00 2.90
N ASN A 576 -76.33 -31.43 1.71
CA ASN A 576 -77.35 -30.58 1.07
C ASN A 576 -78.64 -31.33 0.80
N PHE A 577 -78.57 -32.56 0.24
CA PHE A 577 -79.77 -33.36 0.00
C PHE A 577 -80.49 -33.70 1.30
N TYR A 578 -79.74 -34.02 2.36
CA TYR A 578 -80.34 -34.26 3.67
C TYR A 578 -81.03 -33.01 4.22
N GLY A 579 -80.43 -31.83 4.07
CA GLY A 579 -81.04 -30.55 4.44
C GLY A 579 -82.22 -30.11 3.55
N LEU A 580 -82.40 -30.73 2.38
CA LEU A 580 -83.55 -30.55 1.48
C LEU A 580 -84.66 -31.58 1.72
N ASP A 581 -84.61 -32.30 2.85
CA ASP A 581 -85.53 -33.40 3.18
C ASP A 581 -85.54 -34.54 2.13
N ASP A 582 -84.41 -34.76 1.46
CA ASP A 582 -84.19 -35.88 0.52
C ASP A 582 -83.13 -36.86 1.08
N PRO A 583 -83.48 -37.66 2.10
CA PRO A 583 -82.55 -38.61 2.72
C PRO A 583 -82.15 -39.75 1.78
N TYR A 584 -82.96 -40.05 0.76
CA TYR A 584 -82.65 -41.05 -0.25
C TYR A 584 -81.46 -40.60 -1.11
N GLN A 585 -81.54 -39.41 -1.72
CA GLN A 585 -80.43 -38.87 -2.51
C GLN A 585 -79.18 -38.61 -1.66
N ALA A 586 -79.36 -38.15 -0.42
CA ALA A 586 -78.25 -37.99 0.53
C ALA A 586 -77.51 -39.31 0.77
N THR A 587 -78.25 -40.40 0.98
CA THR A 587 -77.72 -41.76 1.19
C THR A 587 -76.97 -42.24 -0.06
N VAL A 588 -77.57 -42.13 -1.24
CA VAL A 588 -76.97 -42.57 -2.51
C VAL A 588 -75.65 -41.86 -2.79
N VAL A 589 -75.60 -40.54 -2.61
CA VAL A 589 -74.38 -39.74 -2.85
C VAL A 589 -73.28 -40.13 -1.86
N LEU A 590 -73.59 -40.23 -0.56
CA LEU A 590 -72.60 -40.58 0.46
C LEU A 590 -72.09 -42.01 0.33
N GLU A 591 -72.95 -42.98 0.00
CA GLU A 591 -72.56 -44.36 -0.28
C GLU A 591 -71.67 -44.47 -1.51
N SER A 592 -71.95 -43.69 -2.57
CA SER A 592 -71.10 -43.60 -3.76
C SER A 592 -69.69 -43.09 -3.42
N VAL A 593 -69.58 -42.04 -2.59
CA VAL A 593 -68.27 -41.53 -2.12
C VAL A 593 -67.51 -42.60 -1.33
N ILE A 594 -68.19 -43.30 -0.42
CA ILE A 594 -67.56 -44.34 0.42
C ILE A 594 -67.11 -45.53 -0.44
N LYS A 595 -67.96 -46.00 -1.36
CA LYS A 595 -67.72 -47.20 -2.19
C LYS A 595 -66.66 -46.95 -3.25
N ASN A 596 -66.73 -45.82 -3.96
CA ASN A 596 -65.89 -45.57 -5.12
C ASN A 596 -64.52 -44.98 -4.75
N ILE A 597 -64.38 -44.43 -3.53
CA ILE A 597 -63.23 -43.56 -3.18
C ILE A 597 -62.59 -43.93 -1.83
N GLY A 598 -63.28 -44.69 -0.98
CA GLY A 598 -62.97 -44.88 0.44
C GLY A 598 -61.62 -45.52 0.83
N ASN A 599 -60.81 -45.98 -0.13
CA ASN A 599 -59.51 -46.62 0.13
C ASN A 599 -58.29 -45.82 -0.33
N LYS A 600 -58.47 -44.64 -0.95
CA LYS A 600 -57.35 -43.78 -1.37
C LYS A 600 -56.86 -42.89 -0.22
N PRO A 601 -55.55 -42.84 0.09
CA PRO A 601 -55.01 -42.04 1.19
C PRO A 601 -55.44 -40.56 1.18
N GLU A 602 -55.48 -39.94 0.00
CA GLU A 602 -55.81 -38.54 -0.22
C GLU A 602 -57.28 -38.17 0.03
N HIS A 603 -58.17 -39.16 0.17
CA HIS A 603 -59.60 -38.96 0.40
C HIS A 603 -60.07 -39.47 1.77
N LYS A 604 -59.14 -39.92 2.62
CA LYS A 604 -59.45 -40.54 3.91
C LYS A 604 -60.32 -39.66 4.82
N GLU A 605 -60.03 -38.36 4.87
CA GLU A 605 -60.82 -37.38 5.63
C GLU A 605 -62.26 -37.29 5.13
N ALA A 606 -62.43 -37.08 3.82
CA ALA A 606 -63.74 -36.95 3.21
C ALA A 606 -64.58 -38.24 3.35
N ALA A 607 -63.93 -39.40 3.23
CA ALA A 607 -64.59 -40.69 3.42
C ALA A 607 -65.01 -40.91 4.90
N ALA A 608 -64.19 -40.49 5.86
CA ALA A 608 -64.53 -40.55 7.28
C ALA A 608 -65.71 -39.64 7.61
N GLU A 609 -65.71 -38.42 7.07
CA GLU A 609 -66.82 -37.47 7.21
C GLU A 609 -68.11 -38.01 6.58
N ALA A 610 -68.03 -38.54 5.36
CA ALA A 610 -69.17 -39.17 4.68
C ALA A 610 -69.76 -40.33 5.49
N LYS A 611 -68.92 -41.21 6.05
CA LYS A 611 -69.36 -42.31 6.94
C LYS A 611 -70.08 -41.79 8.19
N LYS A 612 -69.56 -40.71 8.80
CA LYS A 612 -70.16 -40.08 9.98
C LYS A 612 -71.55 -39.55 9.66
N ILE A 613 -71.69 -38.79 8.58
CA ILE A 613 -72.97 -38.22 8.13
C ILE A 613 -73.95 -39.33 7.77
N LEU A 614 -73.53 -40.32 6.98
CA LEU A 614 -74.38 -41.44 6.58
C LEU A 614 -74.92 -42.22 7.79
N LYS A 615 -74.09 -42.45 8.81
CA LYS A 615 -74.51 -43.09 10.06
C LYS A 615 -75.57 -42.26 10.79
N GLN A 616 -75.41 -40.93 10.81
CA GLN A 616 -76.37 -40.01 11.42
C GLN A 616 -77.70 -40.05 10.67
N ILE A 617 -77.69 -39.94 9.33
CA ILE A 617 -78.88 -40.00 8.49
C ILE A 617 -79.63 -41.33 8.72
N LYS A 618 -78.93 -42.48 8.65
CA LYS A 618 -79.55 -43.79 8.87
C LYS A 618 -80.15 -43.92 10.28
N LYS A 619 -79.51 -43.35 11.30
CA LYS A 619 -80.03 -43.34 12.68
C LYS A 619 -81.30 -42.51 12.80
N GLU A 620 -81.35 -41.32 12.21
CA GLU A 620 -82.55 -40.46 12.28
C GLU A 620 -83.70 -41.02 11.44
N GLN A 621 -83.42 -41.56 10.25
CA GLN A 621 -84.43 -42.20 9.39
C GLN A 621 -85.00 -43.49 10.00
N ALA A 622 -84.23 -44.20 10.82
CA ALA A 622 -84.74 -45.36 11.57
C ALA A 622 -85.75 -44.96 12.66
N LYS A 623 -85.71 -43.72 13.18
CA LYS A 623 -86.69 -43.22 14.17
C LYS A 623 -88.02 -42.86 13.51
N THR A 624 -88.00 -42.30 12.31
CA THR A 624 -89.21 -41.96 11.55
C THR A 624 -89.90 -43.19 10.96
N ASN A 625 -89.13 -44.18 10.49
CA ASN A 625 -89.69 -45.46 10.00
C ASN A 625 -90.30 -46.34 11.09
N ALA A 626 -89.90 -46.20 12.36
CA ALA A 626 -90.50 -46.92 13.47
C ALA A 626 -91.88 -46.34 13.90
N SER A 627 -92.27 -45.17 13.38
CA SER A 627 -93.54 -44.50 13.69
C SER A 627 -94.66 -44.74 12.67
N VAL A 628 -94.43 -45.53 11.62
CA VAL A 628 -95.49 -45.94 10.68
C VAL A 628 -95.97 -47.34 11.09
N VAL A 629 -96.94 -47.37 12.00
CA VAL A 629 -97.83 -48.53 12.20
C VAL A 629 -98.97 -48.38 11.19
N PRO A 630 -99.20 -49.32 10.27
CA PRO A 630 -100.45 -49.35 9.51
C PRO A 630 -101.59 -49.75 10.46
N ASP A 631 -102.75 -49.11 10.31
CA ASP A 631 -104.01 -49.44 11.03
C ASP A 631 -104.33 -50.94 11.04
#